data_AF-A0ABD0JAM1-F1
#
_entry.id   AF-A0ABD0JAM1-F1
#
_cell.length_a   1.000
_cell.length_b   1.000
_cell.length_c   1.000
_cell.angle_alpha   90.00
_cell.angle_beta   90.00
_cell.angle_gamma   90.00
#
_symmetry.space_group_name_H-M   'P 1'
#
loop_
_entity.id
_entity.type
_entity.pdbx_description
1 polymer ?
#
loop_
_entity_poly.entity_id
_entity_poly.type
_entity_poly.pdbx_seq_one_letter_code
_entity_poly.pdbx_strand_id
1 'polypeptide(L)'
;DDGAKETVGEEGQWSKVRDLLSVNEHLAGVSHGNLGPKTVLELKIEEAIAAGDFKKAEELSDHMATREFGEKITKAIDAKNFLEHKQREEEAVKAKKKKKLNWGFEAKQRWETKSNM
;
A
#
# COMPACT_ATOMS: atom_id res chain seq x y z
N ASP A 1 -14.67 -20.66 23.67
CA ASP A 1 -15.38 -20.12 22.50
C ASP A 1 -14.58 -18.91 22.00
N ASP A 2 -13.30 -19.13 21.73
CA ASP A 2 -12.30 -18.04 21.65
C ASP A 2 -11.81 -17.79 20.22
N GLY A 3 -12.18 -18.64 19.26
CA GLY A 3 -11.75 -18.54 17.85
C GLY A 3 -12.55 -17.55 17.00
N ALA A 4 -13.68 -17.02 17.48
CA ALA A 4 -14.53 -16.14 16.69
C ALA A 4 -14.13 -14.65 16.76
N LYS A 5 -13.22 -14.27 17.67
CA LYS A 5 -12.78 -12.86 17.82
C LYS A 5 -11.56 -12.49 16.97
N GLU A 6 -10.72 -13.45 16.58
CA GLU A 6 -9.55 -13.17 15.74
C GLU A 6 -9.94 -12.90 14.28
N THR A 7 -10.91 -13.64 13.74
CA THR A 7 -11.30 -13.56 12.32
C THR A 7 -11.81 -12.17 11.91
N VAL A 8 -12.57 -11.50 12.78
CA VAL A 8 -13.11 -10.16 12.51
C VAL A 8 -12.02 -9.09 12.41
N GLY A 9 -10.94 -9.25 13.20
CA GLY A 9 -9.78 -8.36 13.15
C GLY A 9 -8.96 -8.55 11.87
N GLU A 10 -8.80 -9.79 11.44
CA GLU A 10 -8.05 -10.14 10.22
C GLU A 10 -8.78 -9.72 8.95
N GLU A 11 -10.10 -9.92 8.86
CA GLU A 11 -10.91 -9.49 7.71
C GLU A 11 -10.83 -7.97 7.48
N GLY A 12 -10.82 -7.19 8.57
CA GLY A 12 -10.65 -5.74 8.52
C GLY A 12 -9.24 -5.29 8.12
N GLN A 13 -8.22 -6.13 8.32
CA GLN A 13 -6.87 -5.87 7.84
C GLN A 13 -6.71 -6.24 6.37
N TRP A 14 -7.32 -7.36 5.95
CA TRP A 14 -7.32 -7.83 4.57
C TRP A 14 -8.09 -6.93 3.63
N SER A 15 -9.22 -6.34 4.06
CA SER A 15 -9.98 -5.38 3.24
C SER A 15 -9.12 -4.17 2.83
N LYS A 16 -8.36 -3.60 3.76
CA LYS A 16 -7.45 -2.48 3.50
C LYS A 16 -6.35 -2.81 2.50
N VAL A 17 -5.85 -4.05 2.52
CA VAL A 17 -4.82 -4.51 1.56
C VAL A 17 -5.46 -4.78 0.19
N ARG A 18 -6.67 -5.35 0.17
CA ARG A 18 -7.40 -5.65 -1.06
C ARG A 18 -7.68 -4.39 -1.88
N ASP A 19 -8.07 -3.31 -1.23
CA ASP A 19 -8.31 -2.03 -1.89
C ASP A 19 -7.04 -1.47 -2.56
N LEU A 20 -5.85 -1.82 -2.07
CA LEU A 20 -4.56 -1.36 -2.58
C LEU A 20 -3.97 -2.23 -3.70
N LEU A 21 -4.52 -3.43 -3.94
CA LEU A 21 -3.99 -4.37 -4.95
C LEU A 21 -4.10 -3.83 -6.39
N SER A 22 -5.20 -3.12 -6.71
CA SER A 22 -5.48 -2.65 -8.08
C SER A 22 -5.19 -1.17 -8.31
N VAL A 23 -4.90 -0.39 -7.27
CA VAL A 23 -4.77 1.08 -7.36
C VAL A 23 -3.73 1.50 -8.40
N ASN A 24 -2.59 0.82 -8.45
CA ASN A 24 -1.48 1.18 -9.34
C ASN A 24 -1.47 0.40 -10.65
N GLU A 25 -2.49 -0.41 -10.95
CA GLU A 25 -2.52 -1.23 -12.16
C GLU A 25 -2.52 -0.36 -13.43
N HIS A 26 -3.17 0.80 -13.40
CA HIS A 26 -3.17 1.78 -14.49
C HIS A 26 -1.81 2.45 -14.74
N LEU A 27 -0.87 2.38 -13.78
CA LEU A 27 0.49 2.91 -13.93
C LEU A 27 1.46 1.86 -14.49
N ALA A 28 1.08 0.57 -14.44
CA ALA A 28 1.78 -0.46 -15.17
C ALA A 28 1.53 -0.17 -16.66
N GLY A 29 2.52 0.43 -17.31
CA GLY A 29 2.44 0.75 -18.73
C GLY A 29 2.06 -0.47 -19.58
N VAL A 30 1.71 -0.23 -20.85
CA VAL A 30 1.39 -1.32 -21.76
C VAL A 30 2.60 -2.25 -21.85
N SER A 31 2.40 -3.53 -21.55
CA SER A 31 3.43 -4.54 -21.74
C SER A 31 3.85 -4.50 -23.21
N HIS A 32 5.07 -4.04 -23.49
CA HIS A 32 5.60 -3.91 -24.86
C HIS A 32 5.98 -5.27 -25.48
N GLY A 33 5.49 -6.38 -24.92
CA GLY A 33 5.88 -7.73 -25.31
C GLY A 33 7.33 -8.05 -24.91
N ASN A 34 7.73 -9.31 -25.16
CA ASN A 34 9.03 -9.88 -24.82
C ASN A 34 10.20 -9.12 -25.47
N LEU A 35 10.63 -8.02 -24.86
CA LEU A 35 11.88 -7.33 -25.17
C LEU A 35 13.01 -7.74 -24.21
N GLY A 36 12.70 -8.52 -23.17
CA GLY A 36 13.66 -9.03 -22.19
C GLY A 36 14.02 -10.51 -22.38
N PRO A 37 15.13 -10.98 -21.79
CA PRO A 37 15.45 -12.40 -21.74
C PRO A 37 14.37 -13.15 -20.95
N LYS A 38 13.91 -14.28 -21.50
CA LYS A 38 12.87 -15.12 -20.87
C LYS A 38 13.32 -15.58 -19.49
N THR A 39 12.37 -15.65 -18.56
CA THR A 39 12.64 -16.18 -17.23
C THR A 39 12.83 -17.69 -17.27
N VAL A 40 13.52 -18.27 -16.28
CA VAL A 40 13.75 -19.72 -16.20
C VAL A 40 12.43 -20.52 -16.13
N LEU A 41 11.39 -19.93 -15.52
CA LEU A 41 10.06 -20.55 -15.44
C LEU A 41 9.35 -20.54 -16.79
N GLU A 42 9.41 -19.43 -17.53
CA GLU A 42 8.88 -19.35 -18.90
C GLU A 42 9.53 -20.39 -19.81
N LEU A 43 10.87 -20.54 -19.74
CA LEU A 43 11.59 -21.55 -20.52
C LEU A 43 11.11 -22.97 -20.19
N LYS A 44 10.89 -23.29 -18.92
CA LYS A 44 10.37 -24.60 -18.50
C LYS A 44 8.94 -24.85 -18.97
N ILE A 45 8.11 -23.82 -19.00
CA ILE A 45 6.75 -23.90 -19.55
C ILE A 45 6.84 -24.20 -21.06
N GLU A 46 7.69 -23.49 -21.79
CA GLU A 46 7.92 -23.72 -23.22
C GLU A 46 8.46 -25.13 -23.51
N GLU A 47 9.42 -25.62 -22.70
CA GLU A 47 9.94 -26.97 -22.80
C GLU A 47 8.86 -28.03 -22.56
N ALA A 48 7.97 -27.84 -21.57
CA ALA A 48 6.86 -28.75 -21.31
C ALA A 48 5.84 -28.76 -22.46
N ILE A 49 5.54 -27.60 -23.04
CA ILE A 49 4.67 -27.47 -24.22
C ILE A 49 5.32 -28.16 -25.42
N ALA A 50 6.61 -27.95 -25.66
CA ALA A 50 7.35 -28.58 -26.76
C ALA A 50 7.41 -30.10 -26.62
N ALA A 51 7.47 -30.61 -25.39
CA ALA A 51 7.40 -32.04 -25.08
C ALA A 51 5.97 -32.62 -25.17
N GLY A 52 4.94 -31.79 -25.33
CA GLY A 52 3.53 -32.20 -25.35
C GLY A 52 2.94 -32.54 -23.97
N ASP A 53 3.65 -32.21 -22.89
CA ASP A 53 3.17 -32.43 -21.52
C ASP A 53 2.40 -31.19 -21.02
N PHE A 54 1.14 -31.10 -21.46
CA PHE A 54 0.28 -29.96 -21.14
C PHE A 54 -0.09 -29.86 -19.65
N LYS A 55 -0.18 -31.00 -18.94
CA LYS A 55 -0.50 -30.99 -17.51
C LYS A 55 0.59 -30.29 -16.72
N LYS A 56 1.84 -30.62 -17.02
CA LYS A 56 2.99 -29.97 -16.38
C LYS A 56 3.10 -28.49 -16.75
N ALA A 57 2.78 -28.13 -17.99
CA ALA A 57 2.75 -26.73 -18.40
C ALA A 57 1.69 -25.92 -17.63
N GLU A 58 0.50 -26.50 -17.41
CA GLU A 58 -0.57 -25.90 -16.61
C GLU A 58 -0.14 -25.68 -15.14
N GLU A 59 0.42 -26.71 -14.51
CA GLU A 59 0.93 -26.61 -13.12
C GLU A 59 2.00 -25.51 -12.97
N LEU A 60 2.92 -25.41 -13.94
CA LEU A 60 3.95 -24.37 -13.95
C LEU A 60 3.37 -22.97 -14.18
N SER A 61 2.31 -22.86 -14.99
CA SER A 61 1.59 -21.62 -15.23
C SER A 61 0.85 -21.15 -13.98
N ASP A 62 0.14 -22.04 -13.28
CA ASP A 62 -0.53 -21.73 -12.03
C ASP A 62 0.47 -21.32 -10.94
N HIS A 63 1.60 -22.01 -10.86
CA HIS A 63 2.69 -21.63 -9.99
C HIS A 63 3.24 -20.22 -10.32
N MET A 64 3.36 -19.87 -11.60
CA MET A 64 3.79 -18.54 -12.01
C MET A 64 2.76 -17.46 -11.60
N ALA A 65 1.48 -17.70 -11.86
CA ALA A 65 0.40 -16.78 -11.49
C ALA A 65 0.30 -16.57 -9.97
N THR A 66 0.45 -17.63 -9.17
CA THR A 66 0.46 -17.51 -7.70
C THR A 66 1.65 -16.70 -7.20
N ARG A 67 2.84 -16.85 -7.80
CA ARG A 67 4.02 -16.05 -7.46
C ARG A 67 3.79 -14.56 -7.75
N GLU A 68 3.33 -14.25 -8.95
CA GLU A 68 3.03 -12.87 -9.35
C GLU A 68 1.96 -12.23 -8.47
N PHE A 69 0.94 -13.01 -8.08
CA PHE A 69 -0.06 -12.56 -7.13
C PHE A 69 0.53 -12.29 -5.73
N GLY A 70 1.46 -13.14 -5.27
CA GLY A 70 2.22 -12.90 -4.05
C GLY A 70 2.99 -11.58 -4.09
N GLU A 71 3.65 -11.28 -5.20
CA GLU A 71 4.34 -9.99 -5.39
C GLU A 71 3.36 -8.80 -5.32
N LYS A 72 2.15 -8.93 -5.89
CA LYS A 72 1.11 -7.89 -5.77
C LYS A 72 0.71 -7.68 -4.30
N ILE A 73 0.54 -8.74 -3.53
CA ILE A 73 0.23 -8.66 -2.10
C ILE A 73 1.34 -7.94 -1.33
N THR A 74 2.61 -8.28 -1.56
CA THR A 74 3.74 -7.62 -0.88
C THR A 74 3.76 -6.11 -1.15
N LYS A 75 3.58 -5.70 -2.42
CA LYS A 75 3.50 -4.28 -2.80
C LYS A 75 2.30 -3.58 -2.15
N ALA A 76 1.16 -4.24 -2.03
CA ALA A 76 -0.01 -3.67 -1.37
C ALA A 76 0.20 -3.49 0.14
N ILE A 77 0.90 -4.42 0.80
CA ILE A 77 1.29 -4.29 2.21
C ILE A 77 2.25 -3.11 2.40
N ASP A 78 3.26 -2.97 1.53
CA ASP A 78 4.20 -1.84 1.58
C ASP A 78 3.48 -0.50 1.39
N ALA A 79 2.54 -0.43 0.43
CA ALA A 79 1.71 0.75 0.22
C ALA A 79 0.86 1.10 1.45
N LYS A 80 0.28 0.10 2.12
CA LYS A 80 -0.47 0.29 3.37
C LYS A 80 0.43 0.89 4.45
N ASN A 81 1.61 0.29 4.67
CA ASN A 81 2.57 0.76 5.68
C ASN A 81 3.01 2.21 5.40
N PHE A 82 3.23 2.54 4.14
CA PHE A 82 3.56 3.90 3.71
C PHE A 82 2.43 4.89 4.01
N LEU A 83 1.17 4.54 3.72
CA LEU A 83 0.01 5.39 4.01
C LEU A 83 -0.14 5.64 5.51
N GLU A 84 0.02 4.62 6.35
CA GLU A 84 -0.02 4.78 7.81
C GLU A 84 1.11 5.69 8.30
N HIS A 85 2.32 5.52 7.79
CA HIS A 85 3.46 6.36 8.14
C HIS A 85 3.20 7.82 7.74
N LYS A 86 2.74 8.05 6.51
CA LYS A 86 2.41 9.38 6.00
C LYS A 86 1.33 10.08 6.83
N GLN A 87 0.27 9.36 7.22
CA GLN A 87 -0.78 9.90 8.09
C GLN A 87 -0.22 10.34 9.45
N ARG A 88 0.61 9.52 10.09
CA ARG A 88 1.26 9.85 11.37
C ARG A 88 2.14 11.09 11.26
N GLU A 89 2.91 11.22 10.18
CA GLU A 89 3.75 12.40 9.92
C GLU A 89 2.91 13.66 9.73
N GLU A 90 1.84 13.59 8.93
CA GLU A 90 0.92 14.70 8.72
C GLU A 90 0.24 15.15 10.02
N GLU A 91 -0.18 14.21 10.86
CA GLU A 91 -0.73 14.47 12.19
C GLU A 91 0.28 15.13 13.12
N ALA A 92 1.53 14.65 13.14
CA ALA A 92 2.60 15.25 13.92
C ALA A 92 2.91 16.68 13.46
N VAL A 93 2.92 16.93 12.14
CA VAL A 93 3.08 18.28 11.57
C VAL A 93 1.90 19.17 11.94
N LYS A 94 0.66 18.69 11.80
CA LYS A 94 -0.55 19.42 12.21
C LYS A 94 -0.52 19.76 13.70
N ALA A 95 -0.13 18.83 14.56
CA ALA A 95 0.01 19.06 16.00
C ALA A 95 1.08 20.11 16.32
N LYS A 96 2.25 20.05 15.65
CA LYS A 96 3.30 21.08 15.77
C LYS A 96 2.81 22.46 15.31
N LYS A 97 2.05 22.54 14.21
CA LYS A 97 1.45 23.79 13.71
C LYS A 97 0.42 24.36 14.69
N LYS A 98 -0.48 23.53 15.25
CA LYS A 98 -1.45 23.93 16.28
C LYS A 98 -0.77 24.50 17.52
N LYS A 99 0.30 23.86 18.02
CA LYS A 99 1.10 24.37 19.16
C LYS A 99 1.78 25.72 18.88
N LYS A 100 2.14 26.01 17.63
CA LYS A 100 2.75 27.27 17.22
C LYS A 100 1.72 28.38 16.95
N LEU A 101 0.42 28.07 16.89
CA LEU A 101 -0.64 29.01 16.61
C LEU A 101 -1.06 29.74 17.91
N ASN A 102 -0.14 30.49 18.49
CA ASN A 102 -0.45 31.48 19.52
C ASN A 102 -0.91 32.75 18.81
N TRP A 103 -2.13 32.74 18.26
CA TRP A 103 -2.78 33.93 17.69
C TRP A 103 -3.18 34.89 18.83
N GLY A 104 -2.24 35.29 19.68
CA GLY A 104 -2.44 36.37 20.62
C GLY A 104 -2.58 37.68 19.85
N PHE A 105 -3.81 38.04 19.45
CA PHE A 105 -4.22 39.44 19.53
C PHE A 105 -4.66 39.68 20.97
N GLU A 106 -3.68 39.92 21.84
CA GLU A 106 -3.92 40.48 23.17
C GLU A 106 -3.94 42.02 23.09
N ALA A 107 -4.45 42.61 22.00
CA ALA A 107 -4.43 44.06 21.82
C ALA A 107 -5.62 44.77 22.51
N LYS A 108 -6.04 44.25 23.67
CA LYS A 108 -7.07 44.90 24.50
C LYS A 108 -6.75 44.89 25.99
N GLN A 109 -5.47 44.98 26.35
CA GLN A 109 -5.05 45.32 27.73
C GLN A 109 -4.05 46.49 27.80
N ARG A 110 -3.65 47.07 26.66
CA ARG A 110 -2.66 48.18 26.62
C ARG A 110 -3.24 49.59 26.79
N TRP A 111 -4.56 49.77 26.64
CA TRP A 111 -5.21 51.08 26.87
C TRP A 111 -5.89 51.17 28.25
N GLU A 112 -6.15 50.05 28.92
CA GLU A 112 -6.71 50.04 30.29
C GLU A 112 -5.67 50.36 31.36
N THR A 113 -4.37 50.18 31.10
CA THR A 113 -3.27 50.55 32.02
C THR A 113 -2.77 51.99 31.85
N LYS A 114 -3.28 52.75 30.87
CA LYS A 114 -2.87 54.14 30.60
C LYS A 114 -4.06 55.11 30.66
N SER A 115 -5.01 54.85 31.56
CA SER A 115 -6.00 55.83 31.99
C SER A 115 -6.10 55.81 33.51
N ASN A 116 -4.94 56.04 34.16
CA ASN A 116 -4.87 56.40 35.57
C ASN A 116 -3.91 57.59 35.68
N MET A 117 -4.37 58.75 35.18
CA MET A 117 -3.75 60.07 35.30
C MET A 117 -4.87 61.10 35.38
#